data_AF-A0A9Q0AK45-F1
#
_entry.id   AF-A0A9Q0AK45-F1
#
_cell.length_a   1.000
_cell.length_b   1.000
_cell.length_c   1.000
_cell.angle_alpha   90.00
_cell.angle_beta   90.00
_cell.angle_gamma   90.00
#
_symmetry.space_group_name_H-M   'P 1'
#
loop_
_entity.id
_entity.type
_entity.pdbx_description
1 polymer ?
#
loop_
_entity_poly.entity_id
_entity_poly.type
_entity_poly.pdbx_seq_one_letter_code
_entity_poly.pdbx_strand_id
1 'polypeptide(L)'
;MGQRLLHLLCNIEVIPTDHRPPKPTTMAPGQKLYPRATVKKIVKAHSKCNVSKNADVLIFLDYALFMQTLVKEAAIDSKQAGERGISAKSIKKVTADALAKFKG
;
A
#
# COMPACT_ATOMS: atom_id res chain seq x y z
N MET A 1 6.94 -8.60 -19.86
CA MET A 1 5.87 -8.27 -18.89
C MET A 1 6.32 -7.37 -17.72
N GLY A 2 7.52 -6.77 -17.76
CA GLY A 2 8.09 -6.01 -16.63
C GLY A 2 7.89 -4.48 -16.65
N GLN A 3 7.22 -3.91 -17.65
CA GLN A 3 7.11 -2.43 -17.79
C GLN A 3 5.83 -1.85 -17.18
N ARG A 4 4.76 -2.65 -17.02
CA ARG A 4 3.49 -2.17 -16.44
C ARG A 4 3.52 -2.02 -14.91
N LEU A 5 4.48 -2.63 -14.22
CA LEU A 5 4.62 -2.48 -12.77
C LEU A 5 5.48 -1.27 -12.40
N LEU A 6 6.48 -0.91 -13.22
CA LEU A 6 7.27 0.31 -13.02
C LEU A 6 6.43 1.58 -13.26
N HIS A 7 5.49 1.55 -14.22
CA HIS A 7 4.63 2.71 -14.50
C HIS A 7 3.59 2.98 -13.40
N LEU A 8 3.30 2.00 -12.52
CA LEU A 8 2.35 2.19 -11.42
C LEU A 8 3.03 2.72 -10.15
N LEU A 9 4.34 2.53 -10.00
CA LEU A 9 5.12 3.04 -8.87
C LEU A 9 5.69 4.44 -9.13
N CYS A 10 5.81 4.87 -10.39
CA CYS A 10 6.29 6.19 -10.74
C CYS A 10 5.27 7.33 -10.52
N ASN A 11 4.01 7.00 -10.16
CA ASN A 11 2.93 7.99 -10.03
C ASN A 11 2.73 8.52 -8.59
N ILE A 12 3.66 8.24 -7.67
CA ILE A 12 3.65 8.72 -6.28
C ILE A 12 4.88 9.61 -6.05
N GLU A 13 5.22 10.52 -6.96
CA GLU A 13 6.13 11.62 -6.62
C GLU A 13 6.12 12.70 -7.70
N VAL A 14 5.11 13.57 -7.68
CA VAL A 14 5.28 14.95 -8.16
C VAL A 14 4.37 15.84 -7.31
N ILE A 15 4.93 16.49 -6.30
CA ILE A 15 4.37 17.71 -5.71
C ILE A 15 5.15 18.86 -6.35
N PRO A 16 4.59 19.59 -7.33
CA PRO A 16 5.05 20.91 -7.66
C PRO A 16 4.19 21.92 -6.91
N THR A 17 4.81 22.72 -6.04
CA THR A 17 4.22 23.95 -5.52
C THR A 17 4.06 24.95 -6.67
N ASP A 18 2.92 24.92 -7.36
CA ASP A 18 2.54 25.93 -8.35
C ASP A 18 1.33 26.71 -7.81
N HIS A 19 1.57 27.99 -7.50
CA HIS A 19 0.60 28.92 -6.94
C HIS A 19 -0.36 29.41 -8.04
N ARG A 20 -1.15 28.51 -8.64
CA ARG A 20 -2.27 28.87 -9.51
C ARG A 20 -3.62 28.66 -8.81
N PRO A 21 -4.56 29.61 -8.93
CA PRO A 21 -5.89 29.45 -8.35
C PRO A 21 -6.56 28.21 -8.98
N PRO A 22 -7.17 27.34 -8.16
CA PRO A 22 -7.76 26.11 -8.65
C PRO A 22 -8.87 26.45 -9.65
N LYS A 23 -8.70 26.00 -10.89
CA LYS A 23 -9.83 25.82 -11.80
C LYS A 23 -10.82 24.88 -11.11
N PRO A 24 -12.14 25.01 -11.31
CA PRO A 24 -13.10 24.04 -10.81
C PRO A 24 -12.87 22.71 -11.55
N THR A 25 -11.91 21.93 -11.07
CA THR A 25 -11.73 20.55 -11.46
C THR A 25 -12.91 19.83 -10.86
N THR A 26 -13.89 19.48 -11.69
CA THR A 26 -14.82 18.41 -11.40
C THR A 26 -14.02 17.25 -10.83
N MET A 27 -14.06 17.06 -9.51
CA MET A 27 -13.41 15.93 -8.88
C MET A 27 -14.08 14.70 -9.46
N ALA A 28 -13.32 13.91 -10.23
CA ALA A 28 -13.80 12.63 -10.73
C ALA A 28 -14.39 11.86 -9.54
N PRO A 29 -15.60 11.28 -9.68
CA PRO A 29 -16.35 10.78 -8.53
C PRO A 29 -15.52 9.77 -7.75
N GLY A 30 -15.15 10.18 -6.53
CA GLY A 30 -14.67 9.35 -5.44
C GLY A 30 -13.59 8.33 -5.79
N GLN A 31 -12.32 8.73 -5.74
CA GLN A 31 -11.28 7.77 -5.37
C GLN A 31 -11.58 7.29 -3.95
N LYS A 32 -12.36 6.22 -3.85
CA LYS A 32 -12.69 5.60 -2.57
C LYS A 32 -11.37 5.23 -1.92
N LEU A 33 -11.09 5.80 -0.76
CA LEU A 33 -9.85 5.59 0.02
C LEU A 33 -9.46 4.11 0.11
N TYR A 34 -10.46 3.23 0.05
CA TYR A 34 -10.31 1.79 0.10
C TYR A 34 -10.93 1.08 -1.13
N PRO A 35 -10.12 0.43 -2.00
CA PRO A 35 -10.58 -0.29 -3.19
C PRO A 35 -11.22 -1.66 -2.88
N ARG A 36 -12.49 -1.63 -2.46
CA ARG A 36 -13.25 -2.84 -2.03
C ARG A 36 -13.37 -3.93 -3.09
N ALA A 37 -13.54 -3.53 -4.35
CA ALA A 37 -13.67 -4.48 -5.45
C ALA A 37 -12.39 -5.31 -5.64
N THR A 38 -11.23 -4.66 -5.49
CA THR A 38 -9.92 -5.30 -5.62
C THR A 38 -9.69 -6.29 -4.48
N VAL A 39 -9.93 -5.89 -3.22
CA VAL A 39 -9.74 -6.81 -2.10
C VAL A 39 -10.66 -8.02 -2.20
N LYS A 40 -11.94 -7.84 -2.55
CA LYS A 40 -12.83 -8.99 -2.75
C LYS A 40 -12.34 -9.93 -3.84
N LYS A 41 -11.80 -9.41 -4.95
CA LYS A 41 -11.23 -10.24 -6.04
C LYS A 41 -10.02 -11.02 -5.57
N ILE A 42 -9.08 -10.37 -4.86
CA ILE A 42 -7.87 -11.00 -4.33
C ILE A 42 -8.25 -12.10 -3.34
N VAL A 43 -9.06 -11.78 -2.32
CA VAL A 43 -9.45 -12.75 -1.28
C VAL A 43 -10.20 -13.93 -1.88
N LYS A 44 -11.13 -13.69 -2.81
CA LYS A 44 -11.84 -14.79 -3.49
C LYS A 44 -10.89 -15.70 -4.29
N ALA A 45 -9.88 -15.14 -4.95
CA ALA A 45 -8.91 -15.92 -5.71
C ALA A 45 -8.02 -16.81 -4.81
N HIS A 46 -7.67 -16.33 -3.61
CA HIS A 46 -6.77 -17.04 -2.70
C HIS A 46 -7.49 -17.96 -1.70
N SER A 47 -8.70 -17.60 -1.27
CA SER A 47 -9.48 -18.39 -0.31
C SER A 47 -10.49 -19.33 -0.96
N LYS A 48 -10.81 -19.16 -2.25
CA LYS A 48 -11.90 -19.85 -2.98
C LYS A 48 -13.31 -19.67 -2.35
N CYS A 49 -13.45 -18.76 -1.39
CA CYS A 49 -14.69 -18.45 -0.69
C CYS A 49 -15.22 -17.06 -1.09
N ASN A 50 -16.53 -16.87 -0.98
CA ASN A 50 -17.13 -15.55 -1.14
C ASN A 50 -16.90 -14.71 0.13
N VAL A 51 -16.55 -13.44 -0.04
CA VAL A 51 -16.36 -12.50 1.08
C VAL A 51 -17.72 -11.95 1.49
N SER A 52 -18.07 -12.09 2.77
CA SER A 52 -19.30 -11.55 3.33
C SER A 52 -19.33 -10.01 3.29
N LYS A 53 -20.52 -9.43 3.42
CA LYS A 53 -20.69 -7.97 3.44
C LYS A 53 -19.87 -7.38 4.59
N ASN A 54 -19.06 -6.37 4.31
CA ASN A 54 -18.21 -5.67 5.27
C ASN A 54 -16.98 -6.45 5.78
N ALA A 55 -16.85 -7.76 5.52
CA ALA A 55 -15.62 -8.48 5.85
C ALA A 55 -14.40 -7.92 5.08
N ASP A 56 -14.64 -7.38 3.88
CA ASP A 56 -13.61 -6.67 3.11
C ASP A 56 -13.05 -5.44 3.86
N VAL A 57 -13.87 -4.73 4.67
CA VAL A 57 -13.38 -3.61 5.51
C VAL A 57 -12.25 -4.08 6.41
N LEU A 58 -12.50 -5.18 7.12
CA LEU A 58 -11.64 -5.67 8.18
C LEU A 58 -10.34 -6.23 7.61
N ILE A 59 -10.44 -6.95 6.48
CA ILE A 59 -9.27 -7.45 5.75
C ILE A 59 -8.36 -6.30 5.30
N PHE A 60 -8.93 -5.18 4.87
CA PHE A 60 -8.11 -4.03 4.48
C PHE A 60 -7.55 -3.26 5.67
N LEU A 61 -8.30 -3.17 6.77
CA LEU A 61 -7.78 -2.58 7.98
C LEU A 61 -6.55 -3.37 8.47
N ASP A 62 -6.65 -4.70 8.49
CA ASP A 62 -5.54 -5.58 8.82
C ASP A 62 -4.34 -5.38 7.89
N TYR A 63 -4.58 -5.33 6.58
CA TYR A 63 -3.54 -4.98 5.59
C TYR A 63 -2.90 -3.60 5.85
N ALA A 64 -3.68 -2.58 6.21
CA ALA A 64 -3.16 -1.25 6.48
C ALA A 64 -2.28 -1.22 7.74
N LEU A 65 -2.67 -1.96 8.78
CA LEU A 65 -1.85 -2.13 9.99
C LEU A 65 -0.56 -2.91 9.69
N PHE A 66 -0.64 -3.93 8.83
CA PHE A 66 0.53 -4.65 8.33
C PHE A 66 1.48 -3.71 7.57
N MET A 67 0.96 -2.92 6.62
CA MET A 67 1.77 -1.95 5.87
C MET A 67 2.43 -0.91 6.78
N GLN A 68 1.70 -0.39 7.77
CA GLN A 68 2.24 0.56 8.74
C GLN A 68 3.40 -0.06 9.54
N THR A 69 3.26 -1.32 9.95
CA THR A 69 4.29 -2.04 10.71
C THR A 69 5.51 -2.32 9.84
N LEU A 70 5.29 -2.83 8.63
CA LEU A 70 6.35 -3.13 7.66
C LEU A 70 7.19 -1.89 7.33
N VAL A 71 6.53 -0.76 7.02
CA VAL A 71 7.20 0.50 6.69
C VAL A 71 7.96 1.05 7.90
N LYS A 72 7.39 0.97 9.11
CA LYS A 72 8.06 1.40 10.34
C LYS A 72 9.34 0.60 10.58
N GLU A 73 9.29 -0.73 10.44
CA GLU A 73 10.46 -1.59 10.65
C GLU A 73 11.51 -1.39 9.56
N ALA A 74 11.09 -1.28 8.29
CA ALA A 74 11.99 -1.01 7.18
C ALA A 74 12.69 0.35 7.29
N ALA A 75 12.01 1.35 7.84
CA ALA A 75 12.59 2.67 8.11
C ALA A 75 13.64 2.62 9.24
N ILE A 76 13.41 1.82 10.29
CA ILE A 76 14.38 1.61 11.36
C ILE A 76 15.64 0.93 10.82
N ASP A 77 15.47 -0.16 10.05
CA ASP A 77 16.58 -0.90 9.45
C ASP A 77 17.40 -0.05 8.47
N SER A 78 16.71 0.72 7.61
CA SER A 78 17.34 1.68 6.68
C SER A 78 18.14 2.75 7.42
N LYS A 79 17.59 3.31 8.52
CA LYS A 79 18.29 4.29 9.35
C LYS A 79 19.54 3.70 10.02
N GLN A 80 19.46 2.45 10.50
CA GLN A 80 20.62 1.75 11.08
C GLN A 80 21.71 1.46 10.04
N ALA A 81 21.32 1.22 8.78
CA ALA A 81 22.24 1.04 7.67
C ALA A 81 22.87 2.35 7.15
N GLY A 82 22.45 3.52 7.66
CA GLY A 82 22.93 4.83 7.20
C GLY A 82 22.35 5.28 5.86
N GLU A 83 21.25 4.68 5.41
CA GLU A 83 20.58 5.02 4.15
C GLU A 83 19.72 6.29 4.33
N ARG A 84 19.60 7.11 3.28
CA ARG A 84 18.80 8.37 3.31
C ARG A 84 17.29 8.16 3.23
N GLY A 85 16.82 6.92 3.02
CA GLY A 85 15.41 6.59 2.90
C GLY A 85 15.20 5.08 2.78
N ILE A 86 13.94 4.65 2.83
CA ILE A 86 13.57 3.24 2.80
C ILE A 86 14.02 2.61 1.48
N SER A 87 14.91 1.61 1.55
CA SER A 87 15.34 0.87 0.38
C SER A 87 14.61 -0.46 0.23
N ALA A 88 14.63 -1.00 -0.99
CA ALA A 88 14.11 -2.34 -1.25
C ALA A 88 14.82 -3.43 -0.41
N LYS A 89 16.07 -3.18 0.01
CA LYS A 89 16.85 -4.12 0.82
C LYS A 89 16.30 -4.19 2.25
N SER A 90 16.02 -3.03 2.86
CA SER A 90 15.47 -3.00 4.22
C SER A 90 14.08 -3.61 4.27
N ILE A 91 13.21 -3.31 3.29
CA ILE A 91 11.87 -3.93 3.18
C ILE A 91 11.98 -5.45 3.11
N LYS A 92 12.81 -5.99 2.20
CA LYS A 92 12.98 -7.44 2.04
C LYS A 92 13.45 -8.11 3.32
N LYS A 93 14.35 -7.44 4.07
CA LYS A 93 14.87 -7.95 5.33
C LYS A 93 13.76 -8.04 6.39
N VAL A 94 12.98 -6.98 6.58
CA VAL A 94 11.95 -6.93 7.64
C VAL A 94 10.65 -7.66 7.27
N THR A 95 10.46 -8.03 6.00
CA THR A 95 9.21 -8.66 5.53
C THR A 95 8.93 -9.98 6.26
N ALA A 96 9.95 -10.79 6.52
CA ALA A 96 9.77 -12.08 7.20
C ALA A 96 9.25 -11.90 8.63
N ASP A 97 9.86 -11.00 9.40
CA ASP A 97 9.44 -10.68 10.77
C ASP A 97 8.06 -10.03 10.82
N ALA A 98 7.77 -9.11 9.89
CA ALA A 98 6.46 -8.49 9.78
C ALA A 98 5.37 -9.52 9.47
N LEU A 99 5.60 -10.44 8.53
CA LEU A 99 4.64 -11.50 8.21
C LEU A 99 4.42 -12.46 9.40
N ALA A 100 5.47 -12.75 10.17
CA ALA A 100 5.35 -13.60 11.35
C ALA A 100 4.44 -12.97 12.43
N LYS A 101 4.47 -11.65 12.59
CA LYS A 101 3.62 -10.92 13.56
C LYS A 101 2.14 -10.89 13.20
N PHE A 102 1.82 -10.96 11.92
CA PHE A 102 0.44 -10.91 11.39
C PHE A 102 -0.11 -12.30 11.05
N LYS A 103 0.60 -13.36 11.43
CA LYS A 103 0.12 -14.74 11.27
C LYS A 103 -0.87 -15.06 12.40
N GLY A 104 -2.15 -15.08 12.08
CA GLY A 104 -3.25 -15.55 12.94
C GLY A 104 -3.49 -17.04 12.81
#